data_AF-A0A6S7GQ97-F1
#
_entry.id   AF-A0A6S7GQ97-F1
#
_cell.length_a   1.000
_cell.length_b   1.000
_cell.length_c   1.000
_cell.angle_alpha   90.00
_cell.angle_beta   90.00
_cell.angle_gamma   90.00
#
_symmetry.space_group_name_H-M   'P 1'
#
loop_
_entity.id
_entity.type
_entity.pdbx_description
1 polymer ?
#
loop_
_entity_poly.entity_id
_entity_poly.type
_entity_poly.pdbx_seq_one_letter_code
_entity_poly.pdbx_strand_id
1 'polypeptide(L)'
;MEGILNKLNLGSCIPNFAEEKITPDIVCKLSAYDLELLGLSSCANMMRLRVECVKFGGGQLPKINSSCGAPKFHIPRSVLENLLDEGFSINEISTLLRVDISKNQTSGGKL
;
A
#
# COMPACT_ATOMS: atom_id res chain seq x y z
N MET A 1 -5.36 -8.07 13.13
CA MET A 1 -4.57 -7.10 13.92
C MET A 1 -3.68 -7.81 14.93
N GLU A 2 -4.23 -8.65 15.81
CA GLU A 2 -3.51 -9.40 16.84
C GLU A 2 -2.24 -10.11 16.35
N GLY A 3 -2.32 -10.88 15.25
CA GLY A 3 -1.16 -11.56 14.68
C GLY A 3 -0.03 -10.62 14.23
N ILE A 4 -0.36 -9.42 13.77
CA ILE A 4 0.64 -8.40 13.38
C ILE A 4 1.33 -7.84 14.63
N LEU A 5 0.55 -7.52 15.67
CA LEU A 5 1.09 -6.99 16.94
C LEU A 5 2.01 -8.01 17.61
N ASN A 6 1.59 -9.28 17.68
CA ASN A 6 2.43 -10.36 18.21
C ASN A 6 3.73 -10.54 17.42
N LYS A 7 3.67 -10.51 16.09
CA LYS A 7 4.85 -10.60 15.21
C LYS A 7 5.86 -9.48 15.48
N LEU A 8 5.40 -8.30 15.90
CA LEU A 8 6.24 -7.14 16.18
C LEU A 8 6.65 -7.01 17.66
N ASN A 9 6.33 -7.99 18.50
CA ASN A 9 6.51 -7.94 19.96
C ASN A 9 5.74 -6.76 20.61
N LEU A 10 4.57 -6.42 20.07
CA LEU A 10 3.67 -5.36 20.53
C LEU A 10 2.40 -5.93 21.17
N GLY A 11 2.50 -7.12 21.78
CA GLY A 11 1.35 -7.83 22.34
C GLY A 11 0.63 -7.06 23.45
N SER A 12 1.33 -6.18 24.16
CA SER A 12 0.73 -5.32 25.19
C SER A 12 -0.29 -4.31 24.64
N CYS A 13 -0.23 -3.98 23.34
CA CYS A 13 -1.14 -3.04 22.70
C CYS A 13 -2.42 -3.72 22.16
N ILE A 14 -2.48 -5.06 22.15
CA ILE A 14 -3.63 -5.83 21.64
C ILE A 14 -4.98 -5.37 22.24
N PRO A 15 -5.14 -5.22 23.58
CA PRO A 15 -6.43 -4.81 24.15
C PRO A 15 -6.89 -3.45 23.61
N ASN A 16 -6.00 -2.45 23.57
CA ASN A 16 -6.33 -1.10 23.12
C ASN A 16 -6.74 -1.09 21.63
N PHE A 17 -6.01 -1.83 20.79
CA PHE A 17 -6.35 -1.94 19.37
C PHE A 17 -7.67 -2.70 19.14
N ALA A 18 -8.00 -3.67 20.01
CA ALA A 18 -9.26 -4.41 19.93
C ALA A 18 -10.45 -3.57 20.42
N GLU A 19 -10.30 -2.83 21.51
CA GLU A 19 -11.29 -1.92 22.08
C GLU A 19 -11.69 -0.84 21.07
N GLU A 20 -10.69 -0.18 20.47
CA GLU A 20 -10.87 0.86 19.45
C GLU A 20 -11.18 0.30 18.05
N LYS A 21 -11.32 -1.03 17.91
CA LYS A 21 -11.64 -1.73 16.66
C LYS A 21 -10.71 -1.36 15.49
N ILE A 22 -9.43 -1.16 15.79
CA ILE A 22 -8.44 -0.75 14.81
C ILE A 22 -8.10 -1.92 13.88
N THR A 23 -8.40 -1.73 12.60
CA THR A 23 -8.04 -2.67 11.52
C THR A 23 -6.71 -2.26 10.86
N PRO A 24 -5.96 -3.21 10.26
CA PRO A 24 -4.67 -2.91 9.64
C PRO A 24 -4.72 -1.80 8.58
N ASP A 25 -5.81 -1.69 7.81
CA ASP A 25 -5.98 -0.68 6.78
C ASP A 25 -6.13 0.75 7.33
N ILE A 26 -6.58 0.89 8.59
CA ILE A 26 -6.76 2.19 9.25
C ILE A 26 -5.44 2.67 9.89
N VAL A 27 -4.54 1.75 10.29
CA VAL A 27 -3.29 2.08 10.99
C VAL A 27 -2.43 3.13 10.26
N CYS A 28 -2.43 3.11 8.92
CA CYS A 28 -1.68 4.08 8.13
C CYS A 28 -2.28 5.48 8.11
N LYS A 29 -3.56 5.62 8.50
CA LYS A 29 -4.30 6.88 8.60
C LYS A 29 -4.22 7.49 9.99
N LEU A 30 -3.80 6.72 11.00
CA LEU A 30 -3.63 7.19 12.37
C LEU A 30 -2.42 8.12 12.48
N SER A 31 -2.60 9.23 13.19
CA SER A 31 -1.51 10.13 13.55
C SER A 31 -0.54 9.46 14.54
N ALA A 32 0.60 10.10 14.79
CA ALA A 32 1.50 9.62 15.85
C ALA A 32 0.82 9.68 17.24
N TYR A 33 0.05 10.72 17.49
CA TYR A 33 -0.71 10.91 18.72
C TYR A 33 -1.75 9.80 18.94
N ASP A 34 -2.49 9.43 17.90
CA ASP A 34 -3.47 8.33 18.00
C ASP A 34 -2.78 7.00 18.32
N LEU A 35 -1.60 6.75 17.73
CA LEU A 35 -0.81 5.55 18.02
C LEU A 35 -0.25 5.57 19.45
N GLU A 36 0.10 6.73 19.99
CA GLU A 36 0.50 6.88 21.40
C GLU A 36 -0.65 6.53 22.35
N LEU A 37 -1.86 7.00 22.07
CA LEU A 37 -3.07 6.64 22.84
C LEU A 37 -3.33 5.12 22.81
N LEU A 38 -3.01 4.47 21.70
CA LEU A 38 -3.08 3.01 21.57
C LEU A 38 -1.91 2.26 22.25
N GLY A 39 -1.02 2.97 22.93
CA GLY A 39 0.08 2.41 23.72
C GLY A 39 1.40 2.26 22.94
N LEU A 40 1.53 2.88 21.76
CA LEU A 40 2.77 2.90 20.99
C LEU A 40 3.47 4.24 21.13
N SER A 41 4.43 4.35 22.06
CA SER A 41 5.22 5.58 22.24
C SER A 41 6.50 5.63 21.40
N SER A 42 6.95 4.50 20.86
CA SER A 42 8.17 4.44 20.06
C SER A 42 7.88 4.71 18.59
N CYS A 43 8.46 5.78 18.04
CA CYS A 43 8.41 6.10 16.61
C CYS A 43 8.88 4.93 15.74
N ALA A 44 9.90 4.19 16.17
CA ALA A 44 10.38 3.00 15.45
C ALA A 44 9.31 1.89 15.40
N ASN A 45 8.59 1.66 16.50
CA ASN A 45 7.51 0.68 16.56
C ASN A 45 6.30 1.12 15.73
N MET A 46 5.93 2.41 15.78
CA MET A 46 4.88 2.98 14.92
C MET A 46 5.20 2.75 13.44
N MET A 47 6.44 3.02 13.03
CA MET A 47 6.85 2.86 11.63
C MET A 47 6.85 1.39 11.20
N ARG A 48 7.36 0.49 12.05
CA ARG A 48 7.33 -0.96 11.80
C ARG A 48 5.89 -1.47 11.66
N LEU A 49 5.00 -1.00 12.54
CA LEU A 49 3.60 -1.38 12.50
C LEU A 49 2.94 -0.92 11.21
N ARG A 50 3.13 0.35 10.81
CA ARG A 50 2.61 0.88 9.54
C ARG A 50 3.08 0.05 8.35
N VAL A 51 4.37 -0.26 8.27
CA VAL A 51 4.93 -1.09 7.17
C VAL A 51 4.31 -2.48 7.14
N GLU A 52 4.11 -3.11 8.30
CA GLU A 52 3.55 -4.46 8.36
C GLU A 52 2.05 -4.47 8.02
N CYS A 53 1.31 -3.44 8.43
CA CYS A 53 -0.10 -3.27 8.11
C CYS A 53 -0.36 -2.98 6.62
N VAL A 54 0.53 -2.26 5.93
CA VAL A 54 0.44 -2.05 4.47
C VAL A 54 0.48 -3.37 3.71
N LYS A 55 1.27 -4.35 4.18
CA LYS A 55 1.34 -5.69 3.57
C LYS A 55 0.04 -6.49 3.71
N PHE A 56 -0.84 -6.10 4.64
CA PHE A 56 -2.08 -6.79 4.93
C PHE A 56 -3.25 -6.28 4.08
N GLY A 57 -3.26 -4.99 3.73
CA GLY A 57 -4.29 -4.36 2.88
C GLY A 57 -3.94 -4.32 1.39
N GLY A 58 -2.65 -4.33 1.06
CA GLY A 58 -2.21 -4.60 -0.29
C GLY A 58 -2.38 -6.08 -0.55
N GLY A 59 -3.52 -6.49 -1.11
CA GLY A 59 -3.60 -7.74 -1.85
C GLY A 59 -2.34 -7.80 -2.69
N GLN A 60 -1.46 -8.74 -2.37
CA GLN A 60 -0.17 -8.87 -3.03
C GLN A 60 -0.51 -9.00 -4.50
N LEU A 61 -0.37 -7.90 -5.28
CA LEU A 61 -0.51 -7.99 -6.73
C LEU A 61 0.44 -9.12 -7.09
N PRO A 62 -0.05 -10.23 -7.66
CA PRO A 62 0.80 -11.36 -7.94
C PRO A 62 2.00 -10.80 -8.67
N LYS A 63 3.19 -10.90 -8.06
CA LYS A 63 4.42 -10.59 -8.77
C LYS A 63 4.47 -11.66 -9.86
N ILE A 64 3.99 -11.31 -11.04
CA ILE A 64 4.22 -12.10 -12.23
C ILE A 64 5.73 -12.02 -12.39
N ASN A 65 6.41 -13.14 -12.17
CA ASN A 65 7.84 -13.28 -12.40
C ASN A 65 8.06 -13.12 -13.90
N SER A 66 8.06 -11.88 -14.39
CA SER A 66 8.45 -11.55 -15.75
C SER A 66 9.95 -11.70 -15.80
N SER A 67 10.41 -12.84 -16.30
CA SER A 67 11.77 -13.02 -16.77
C SER A 67 12.11 -11.86 -17.71
N CYS A 68 13.03 -11.00 -17.29
CA CYS A 68 13.62 -9.88 -18.04
C CYS A 68 12.60 -8.85 -18.58
N GLY A 69 12.31 -7.82 -17.78
CA GLY A 69 11.55 -6.64 -18.22
C GLY A 69 10.99 -5.82 -17.05
N ALA A 70 10.67 -4.55 -17.30
CA ALA A 70 10.02 -3.67 -16.31
C ALA A 70 8.73 -4.32 -15.78
N PRO A 71 8.39 -4.15 -14.48
CA PRO A 71 7.20 -4.75 -13.89
C PRO A 71 5.95 -4.36 -14.69
N LYS A 72 5.23 -5.34 -15.23
CA LYS A 72 3.93 -5.11 -15.86
C LYS A 72 2.87 -5.06 -14.77
N PHE A 73 2.39 -3.86 -14.47
CA PHE A 73 1.23 -3.67 -13.60
C PHE A 73 -0.05 -3.85 -14.41
N HIS A 74 -0.93 -4.75 -13.97
CA HIS A 74 -2.25 -4.90 -14.57
C HIS A 74 -3.22 -3.93 -13.89
N ILE A 75 -3.43 -2.76 -14.50
CA ILE A 75 -4.40 -1.77 -14.05
C ILE A 75 -5.73 -2.10 -14.75
N PRO A 76 -6.81 -2.44 -14.00
CA PRO A 76 -8.12 -2.69 -14.61
C PRO A 76 -8.61 -1.46 -15.38
N ARG A 77 -9.18 -1.67 -16.57
CA ARG A 77 -9.68 -0.59 -17.43
C ARG A 77 -10.67 0.32 -16.70
N SER A 78 -11.59 -0.25 -15.94
CA SER A 78 -12.61 0.51 -15.19
C SER A 78 -11.99 1.50 -14.18
N VAL A 79 -10.86 1.14 -13.57
CA VAL A 79 -10.15 2.03 -12.64
C VAL A 79 -9.56 3.22 -13.40
N LEU A 80 -8.99 2.98 -14.58
CA LEU A 80 -8.42 4.04 -15.41
C LEU A 80 -9.51 4.98 -15.95
N GLU A 81 -10.60 4.41 -16.44
CA GLU A 81 -11.76 5.17 -16.96
C GLU A 81 -12.38 6.04 -15.87
N ASN A 82 -12.64 5.48 -14.67
CA ASN A 82 -13.18 6.26 -13.56
C ASN A 82 -12.27 7.43 -13.16
N LEU A 83 -10.96 7.22 -13.10
CA LEU A 83 -10.02 8.30 -12.74
C LEU A 83 -9.96 9.40 -13.81
N LEU A 84 -10.08 9.03 -15.09
CA LEU A 84 -10.17 10.00 -16.17
C LEU A 84 -11.50 10.77 -16.12
N ASP A 85 -12.60 10.09 -15.84
CA ASP A 85 -13.93 10.69 -15.69
C ASP A 85 -14.01 11.63 -14.46
N GLU A 86 -13.26 11.32 -13.39
CA GLU A 86 -13.08 12.19 -12.22
C GLU A 86 -12.16 13.41 -12.51
N GLY A 87 -11.58 13.49 -13.70
CA GLY A 87 -10.79 14.64 -14.17
C GLY A 87 -9.30 14.57 -13.84
N PHE A 88 -8.79 13.44 -13.36
CA PHE A 88 -7.35 13.28 -13.12
C PHE A 88 -6.59 13.22 -14.45
N SER A 89 -5.48 13.96 -14.52
CA SER A 89 -4.54 13.86 -15.63
C SER A 89 -3.75 12.55 -15.57
N ILE A 90 -3.24 12.12 -16.73
CA ILE A 90 -2.41 10.90 -16.83
C ILE A 90 -1.20 10.97 -15.88
N ASN A 91 -0.62 12.14 -15.66
CA ASN A 91 0.52 12.34 -14.76
C ASN A 91 0.13 12.18 -13.27
N GLU A 92 -1.07 12.63 -12.90
CA GLU A 92 -1.60 12.42 -11.56
C GLU A 92 -1.94 10.95 -11.33
N ILE A 93 -2.54 10.30 -12.32
CA ILE A 93 -2.83 8.85 -12.29
C ILE A 93 -1.53 8.05 -12.16
N SER A 94 -0.48 8.40 -12.93
CA SER A 94 0.81 7.70 -12.85
C SER A 94 1.47 7.87 -11.48
N THR A 95 1.38 9.07 -10.92
CA THR A 95 1.87 9.36 -9.56
C THR A 95 1.07 8.59 -8.50
N LEU A 96 -0.26 8.56 -8.63
CA LEU A 96 -1.18 7.88 -7.72
C LEU A 96 -0.93 6.36 -7.72
N LEU A 97 -0.77 5.77 -8.90
CA LEU A 97 -0.54 4.34 -9.09
C LEU A 97 0.94 3.95 -8.93
N ARG A 98 1.83 4.93 -8.73
CA ARG A 98 3.29 4.75 -8.64
C ARG A 98 3.85 3.95 -9.82
N VAL A 99 3.41 4.32 -11.02
CA VAL A 99 3.89 3.75 -12.29
C VAL A 99 4.60 4.82 -13.10
N ASP A 100 5.70 4.46 -13.74
CA ASP A 100 6.37 5.36 -14.69
C ASP A 100 5.69 5.25 -16.06
N ILE A 101 5.38 6.41 -16.66
CA ILE A 101 4.92 6.49 -18.04
C ILE A 101 6.13 6.31 -18.96
N SER A 102 6.57 5.06 -19.09
CA SER A 102 7.60 4.71 -20.06
C SER A 102 6.99 4.71 -21.45
N LYS A 103 7.48 5.56 -22.36
CA LYS A 103 7.12 5.48 -23.78
C LYS A 103 7.58 4.10 -24.29
N ASN A 104 6.64 3.23 -24.64
CA ASN A 104 6.99 2.05 -25.44
C ASN A 104 7.59 2.55 -26.75
N GLN A 105 8.90 2.44 -26.91
CA GLN A 105 9.51 2.49 -28.22
C GLN A 105 9.04 1.25 -28.96
N THR A 106 8.09 1.42 -29.87
CA THR A 106 7.84 0.46 -30.95
C THR A 106 9.11 0.37 -31.77
N SER A 107 10.01 -0.53 -31.39
CA SER A 107 11.10 -0.96 -32.26
C SER A 107 10.46 -1.67 -33.44
N GLY A 108 10.59 -1.06 -34.62
CA GLY A 108 10.17 -1.63 -35.88
C GLY A 108 10.93 -2.92 -36.15
N GLY A 109 10.21 -4.04 -36.16
CA GLY A 109 10.68 -5.28 -36.75
C GLY A 109 10.19 -5.36 -38.19
N LYS A 110 10.99 -4.86 -39.12
CA LYS A 110 10.96 -5.25 -40.53
C LYS A 110 11.55 -6.65 -40.61
N LEU A 111 10.82 -7.61 -41.18
CA LEU A 111 11.34 -8.71 -42.01
C LEU A 111 10.17 -9.21 -42.87
#